data_AF-A0A7C6UAD3-F1
#
_entry.id   AF-A0A7C6UAD3-F1
#
_cell.length_a   1.000
_cell.length_b   1.000
_cell.length_c   1.000
_cell.angle_alpha   90.00
_cell.angle_beta   90.00
_cell.angle_gamma   90.00
#
_symmetry.space_group_name_H-M   'P 1'
#
loop_
_entity.id
_entity.type
_entity.pdbx_description
1 polymer ?
#
loop_
_entity_poly.entity_id
_entity_poly.type
_entity_poly.pdbx_seq_one_letter_code
_entity_poly.pdbx_strand_id
1 'polypeptide(L)'
;MNTTGERTLVVVDVQNDFCEGGSLAVTGGAAVATRIAALLSGDHGYRHVLATRDHHVDPGDHFSPEPDYVDSWPPHCVAGTPGALLRPELADVTFDAVFDKGAYTAAYSGFEGADAAGTGLGDWLARRGVDAIDVVGIATD
;
A
#
# COMPACT_ATOMS: atom_id res chain seq x y z
N MET A 1 -21.71 9.39 17.45
CA MET A 1 -21.43 10.37 16.37
C MET A 1 -20.67 9.62 15.31
N ASN A 2 -21.04 9.74 14.03
CA ASN A 2 -20.34 9.03 12.95
C ASN A 2 -19.04 9.79 12.67
N THR A 3 -17.90 9.27 13.12
CA THR A 3 -16.59 9.96 13.15
C THR A 3 -15.78 9.80 11.85
N THR A 4 -16.35 9.19 10.80
CA THR A 4 -15.63 8.95 9.53
C THR A 4 -15.14 10.25 8.88
N GLY A 5 -15.88 11.36 9.03
CA GLY A 5 -15.49 12.71 8.56
C GLY A 5 -14.18 13.26 9.12
N GLU A 6 -13.65 12.67 10.19
CA GLU A 6 -12.39 13.06 10.83
C GLU A 6 -11.27 12.04 10.58
N ARG A 7 -11.59 10.86 10.02
CA ARG A 7 -10.66 9.75 9.82
C ARG A 7 -9.99 9.79 8.45
N THR A 8 -8.78 9.24 8.41
CA THR A 8 -8.03 8.98 7.18
C THR A 8 -7.99 7.49 6.87
N LEU A 9 -8.28 7.09 5.64
CA LEU A 9 -8.11 5.71 5.19
C LEU A 9 -6.69 5.51 4.63
N VAL A 10 -6.01 4.45 5.04
CA VAL A 10 -4.75 4.01 4.45
C VAL A 10 -4.96 2.66 3.75
N VAL A 11 -4.78 2.65 2.43
CA VAL A 11 -4.85 1.46 1.57
C VAL A 11 -3.45 0.88 1.41
N VAL A 12 -3.18 -0.22 2.09
CA VAL A 12 -1.85 -0.83 2.19
C VAL A 12 -1.65 -1.84 1.07
N ASP A 13 -0.64 -1.57 0.23
CA ASP A 13 0.01 -2.51 -0.69
C ASP A 13 -0.96 -3.34 -1.56
N VAL A 14 -2.05 -2.71 -2.04
CA VAL A 14 -2.98 -3.33 -2.99
C VAL A 14 -2.39 -3.25 -4.40
N GLN A 15 -1.30 -3.98 -4.60
CA GLN A 15 -0.48 -4.03 -5.83
C GLN A 15 -0.67 -5.35 -6.59
N ASN A 16 -0.23 -5.36 -7.84
CA ASN A 16 -0.35 -6.54 -8.71
C ASN A 16 0.38 -7.76 -8.16
N ASP A 17 1.60 -7.60 -7.65
CA ASP A 17 2.38 -8.74 -7.17
C ASP A 17 1.78 -9.42 -5.93
N PHE A 18 1.00 -8.69 -5.14
CA PHE A 18 0.30 -9.22 -3.97
C PHE A 18 -1.09 -9.79 -4.26
N CYS A 19 -1.52 -9.80 -5.53
CA CYS A 19 -2.80 -10.35 -5.96
C CYS A 19 -2.62 -11.55 -6.90
N GLU A 20 -3.71 -12.27 -7.18
CA GLU A 20 -3.68 -13.46 -8.05
C GLU A 20 -3.01 -13.17 -9.41
N GLY A 21 -2.02 -14.01 -9.75
CA GLY A 21 -1.18 -13.86 -10.94
C GLY A 21 0.12 -13.06 -10.72
N GLY A 22 0.28 -12.42 -9.56
CA GLY A 22 1.48 -11.74 -9.12
C GLY A 22 2.57 -12.68 -8.59
N SER A 23 3.78 -12.15 -8.39
CA SER A 23 4.93 -12.96 -7.91
C SER A 23 4.85 -13.37 -6.44
N LEU A 24 4.08 -12.64 -5.62
CA LEU A 24 3.89 -12.89 -4.20
C LEU A 24 2.40 -12.83 -3.83
N ALA A 25 1.58 -13.53 -4.61
CA ALA A 25 0.14 -13.43 -4.57
C ALA A 25 -0.48 -13.87 -3.24
N VAL A 26 -1.34 -13.03 -2.68
CA VAL A 26 -2.24 -13.38 -1.58
C VAL A 26 -3.61 -13.76 -2.15
N THR A 27 -4.09 -14.96 -1.82
CA THR A 27 -5.40 -15.43 -2.28
C THR A 27 -6.50 -14.53 -1.74
N GLY A 28 -7.34 -14.00 -2.64
CA GLY A 28 -8.38 -13.02 -2.35
C GLY A 28 -7.95 -11.56 -2.56
N GLY A 29 -6.70 -11.29 -2.95
CA GLY A 29 -6.18 -9.94 -3.14
C GLY A 29 -6.96 -9.12 -4.18
N ALA A 30 -7.28 -9.70 -5.34
CA ALA A 30 -8.10 -9.01 -6.35
C ALA A 30 -9.51 -8.68 -5.84
N ALA A 31 -10.08 -9.57 -5.01
CA ALA A 31 -11.38 -9.33 -4.38
C ALA A 31 -11.30 -8.22 -3.32
N VAL A 32 -10.19 -8.09 -2.58
CA VAL A 32 -9.92 -6.95 -1.69
C VAL A 32 -9.89 -5.65 -2.48
N ALA A 33 -9.14 -5.61 -3.59
CA ALA A 33 -9.04 -4.42 -4.45
C ALA A 33 -10.42 -3.95 -4.94
N THR A 34 -11.25 -4.89 -5.42
CA THR A 34 -12.63 -4.60 -5.85
C THR A 34 -13.47 -4.00 -4.72
N ARG A 35 -13.39 -4.54 -3.49
CA ARG A 35 -14.17 -4.05 -2.35
C ARG A 35 -13.71 -2.67 -1.89
N ILE A 36 -12.40 -2.40 -1.92
CA ILE A 36 -11.86 -1.07 -1.59
C ILE A 36 -12.29 -0.04 -2.64
N ALA A 37 -12.23 -0.39 -3.93
CA ALA A 37 -12.75 0.47 -5.00
C ALA A 37 -14.24 0.78 -4.80
N ALA A 38 -15.05 -0.22 -4.44
CA ALA A 38 -16.47 -0.03 -4.16
C ALA A 38 -16.73 0.83 -2.90
N LEU A 39 -15.90 0.72 -1.87
CA LEU A 39 -15.97 1.59 -0.68
C LEU A 39 -15.70 3.05 -1.05
N LEU A 40 -14.80 3.29 -2.02
CA LEU A 40 -14.31 4.61 -2.40
C LEU A 40 -15.04 5.24 -3.59
N SER A 41 -15.98 4.53 -4.25
CA SER A 41 -16.67 4.99 -5.46
C SER A 41 -17.82 5.98 -5.23
N GLY A 42 -18.03 6.42 -3.99
CA GLY A 42 -19.09 7.36 -3.59
C GLY A 42 -18.68 8.27 -2.43
N ASP A 43 -19.67 8.78 -1.69
CA ASP A 43 -19.41 9.54 -0.46
C ASP A 43 -18.94 8.58 0.66
N HIS A 44 -17.63 8.33 0.68
CA HIS A 44 -16.98 7.43 1.62
C HIS A 44 -16.76 8.06 3.01
N GLY A 45 -17.01 9.36 3.17
CA GLY A 45 -16.90 10.08 4.44
C GLY A 45 -15.48 10.27 4.99
N TYR A 46 -14.46 9.55 4.50
CA TYR A 46 -13.05 9.82 4.90
C TYR A 46 -12.58 11.21 4.51
N ARG A 47 -11.84 11.84 5.43
CA ARG A 47 -11.19 13.14 5.21
C ARG A 47 -10.04 13.07 4.21
N HIS A 48 -9.26 11.99 4.28
CA HIS A 48 -8.15 11.71 3.40
C HIS A 48 -8.13 10.22 3.03
N VAL A 49 -7.66 9.93 1.82
CA VAL A 49 -7.47 8.56 1.31
C VAL A 49 -6.01 8.45 0.83
N LEU A 50 -5.25 7.61 1.50
CA LEU A 50 -3.83 7.40 1.25
C LEU A 50 -3.58 5.98 0.75
N ALA A 51 -2.48 5.77 0.04
CA ALA A 51 -2.01 4.43 -0.30
C ALA A 51 -0.55 4.25 0.07
N THR A 52 -0.16 3.01 0.37
CA THR A 52 1.26 2.62 0.40
C THR A 52 1.55 1.67 -0.74
N ARG A 53 2.82 1.63 -1.15
CA ARG A 53 3.32 0.65 -2.10
C ARG A 53 4.67 0.16 -1.63
N ASP A 54 4.87 -1.15 -1.68
CA ASP A 54 6.21 -1.67 -1.79
C ASP A 54 6.82 -1.24 -3.12
N HIS A 55 8.06 -0.80 -3.08
CA HIS A 55 8.73 -0.22 -4.23
C HIS A 55 10.22 -0.54 -4.18
N HIS A 56 10.59 -1.73 -4.61
CA HIS A 56 11.95 -2.25 -4.48
C HIS A 56 12.81 -1.87 -5.69
N VAL A 57 13.86 -1.08 -5.49
CA VAL A 57 14.87 -0.77 -6.51
C VAL A 57 15.98 -1.82 -6.47
N ASP A 58 16.56 -2.01 -5.28
CA ASP A 58 17.59 -3.03 -5.00
C ASP A 58 17.61 -3.34 -3.50
N PRO A 59 16.74 -4.23 -3.00
CA PRO A 59 16.56 -4.46 -1.58
C PRO A 59 17.55 -5.50 -1.00
N GLY A 60 18.56 -5.92 -1.76
CA GLY A 60 19.58 -6.88 -1.33
C GLY A 60 18.99 -8.23 -0.92
N ASP A 61 19.37 -8.70 0.28
CA ASP A 61 19.01 -10.03 0.82
C ASP A 61 17.50 -10.24 1.03
N HIS A 62 16.69 -9.17 0.92
CA HIS A 62 15.23 -9.27 0.89
C HIS A 62 14.73 -10.16 -0.25
N PHE A 63 15.44 -10.19 -1.38
CA PHE A 63 15.10 -11.06 -2.52
C PHE A 63 15.97 -12.31 -2.57
N SER A 64 15.32 -13.46 -2.69
CA SER A 64 15.97 -14.76 -2.85
C SER A 64 15.27 -15.60 -3.94
N PRO A 65 16.02 -16.35 -4.76
CA PRO A 65 15.45 -17.38 -5.64
C PRO A 65 14.95 -18.60 -4.86
N GLU A 66 15.40 -18.79 -3.62
CA GLU A 66 14.96 -19.83 -2.68
C GLU A 66 14.53 -19.14 -1.37
N PRO A 67 13.37 -18.44 -1.36
CA PRO A 67 12.93 -17.65 -0.22
C PRO A 67 12.45 -18.53 0.94
N ASP A 68 12.69 -18.07 2.16
CA ASP A 68 12.19 -18.70 3.38
C ASP A 68 10.82 -18.18 3.83
N TYR A 69 10.32 -17.09 3.22
CA TYR A 69 9.07 -16.42 3.57
C TYR A 69 9.02 -15.92 5.02
N VAL A 70 10.19 -15.64 5.59
CA VAL A 70 10.36 -15.02 6.91
C VAL A 70 11.16 -13.74 6.76
N ASP A 71 12.41 -13.87 6.30
CA ASP A 71 13.34 -12.76 6.11
C ASP A 71 13.66 -12.51 4.62
N SER A 72 13.30 -13.46 3.75
CA SER A 72 13.55 -13.42 2.32
C SER A 72 12.33 -13.84 1.49
N TRP A 73 12.20 -13.23 0.32
CA TRP A 73 11.02 -13.30 -0.53
C TRP A 73 11.40 -13.50 -2.01
N PRO A 74 10.50 -14.04 -2.85
CA PRO A 74 10.73 -13.96 -4.30
C PRO A 74 10.73 -12.48 -4.74
N PRO A 75 11.42 -12.09 -5.83
CA PRO A 75 11.33 -10.74 -6.35
C PRO A 75 9.87 -10.29 -6.58
N HIS A 76 9.49 -9.18 -5.98
CA HIS A 76 8.14 -8.62 -6.03
C HIS A 76 8.21 -7.09 -5.99
N CYS A 77 7.16 -6.42 -6.46
CA CYS A 77 7.00 -4.97 -6.41
C CYS A 77 8.25 -4.20 -6.89
N VAL A 78 8.94 -4.76 -7.89
CA VAL A 78 10.18 -4.18 -8.43
C VAL A 78 9.85 -2.86 -9.13
N ALA A 79 10.60 -1.82 -8.80
CA ALA A 79 10.42 -0.47 -9.31
C ALA A 79 10.34 -0.45 -10.85
N GLY A 80 9.30 0.21 -11.37
CA GLY A 80 9.07 0.35 -12.81
C GLY A 80 8.48 -0.89 -13.50
N THR A 81 8.20 -1.97 -12.78
CA THR A 81 7.53 -3.15 -13.33
C THR A 81 6.01 -3.07 -13.17
N PRO A 82 5.23 -3.82 -13.98
CA PRO A 82 3.79 -3.95 -13.78
C PRO A 82 3.40 -4.50 -12.40
N GLY A 83 4.22 -5.37 -11.82
CA GLY A 83 3.99 -5.97 -10.50
C GLY A 83 3.89 -4.95 -9.37
N ALA A 84 4.66 -3.86 -9.46
CA ALA A 84 4.67 -2.76 -8.50
C ALA A 84 3.49 -1.78 -8.64
N LEU A 85 2.68 -1.88 -9.69
CA LEU A 85 1.54 -0.98 -9.87
C LEU A 85 0.41 -1.37 -8.91
N LEU A 86 -0.31 -0.36 -8.41
CA LEU A 86 -1.59 -0.58 -7.74
C LEU A 86 -2.54 -1.33 -8.69
N ARG A 87 -3.44 -2.10 -8.07
CA ARG A 87 -4.46 -2.86 -8.77
C ARG A 87 -5.32 -1.97 -9.68
N PRO A 88 -5.64 -2.41 -10.91
CA PRO A 88 -6.42 -1.62 -11.87
C PRO A 88 -7.83 -1.30 -11.36
N GLU A 89 -8.37 -2.10 -10.45
CA GLU A 89 -9.63 -1.83 -9.76
C GLU A 89 -9.61 -0.48 -8.99
N LEU A 90 -8.41 -0.01 -8.59
CA LEU A 90 -8.21 1.27 -7.90
C LEU A 90 -7.87 2.44 -8.86
N ALA A 91 -7.93 2.24 -10.18
CA ALA A 91 -7.48 3.25 -11.16
C ALA A 91 -8.29 4.57 -11.10
N ASP A 92 -9.57 4.50 -10.71
CA ASP A 92 -10.45 5.66 -10.57
C ASP A 92 -10.43 6.27 -9.15
N VAL A 93 -9.66 5.70 -8.22
CA VAL A 93 -9.51 6.23 -6.86
C VAL A 93 -8.55 7.42 -6.87
N THR A 94 -9.00 8.54 -6.33
CA THR A 94 -8.13 9.70 -6.08
C THR A 94 -7.48 9.56 -4.71
N PHE A 95 -6.18 9.27 -4.69
CA PHE A 95 -5.38 9.28 -3.47
C PHE A 95 -4.81 10.67 -3.20
N ASP A 96 -4.89 11.16 -1.96
CA ASP A 96 -4.27 12.41 -1.54
C ASP A 96 -2.73 12.32 -1.55
N ALA A 97 -2.19 11.12 -1.26
CA ALA A 97 -0.78 10.78 -1.38
C ALA A 97 -0.58 9.26 -1.49
N VAL A 98 0.51 8.87 -2.14
CA VAL A 98 1.00 7.50 -2.22
C VAL A 98 2.40 7.46 -1.62
N PHE A 99 2.65 6.52 -0.71
CA PHE A 99 3.91 6.40 0.02
C PHE A 99 4.63 5.13 -0.42
N ASP A 100 5.79 5.31 -1.06
CA ASP A 100 6.63 4.20 -1.51
C ASP A 100 7.59 3.83 -0.37
N LYS A 101 7.71 2.52 -0.09
CA LYS A 101 8.61 1.96 0.92
C LYS A 101 9.54 0.90 0.32
N GLY A 102 10.64 0.63 1.00
CA GLY A 102 11.50 -0.52 0.69
C GLY A 102 12.46 -0.36 -0.50
N ALA A 103 12.76 0.87 -0.94
CA ALA A 103 13.61 1.10 -2.13
C ALA A 103 14.94 0.33 -2.12
N TYR A 104 15.62 0.30 -0.97
CA TYR A 104 16.96 -0.31 -0.83
C TYR A 104 17.09 -1.23 0.38
N THR A 105 15.97 -1.64 0.98
CA THR A 105 15.90 -2.51 2.16
C THR A 105 14.50 -3.12 2.25
N ALA A 106 14.31 -4.16 3.06
CA ALA A 106 12.99 -4.60 3.48
C ALA A 106 12.26 -3.48 4.23
N ALA A 107 10.95 -3.33 3.99
CA ALA A 107 10.08 -2.40 4.71
C ALA A 107 8.66 -2.98 4.82
N TYR A 108 8.15 -3.11 6.04
CA TYR A 108 6.86 -3.77 6.27
C TYR A 108 5.79 -2.77 6.69
N SER A 109 6.17 -1.72 7.43
CA SER A 109 5.24 -0.68 7.86
C SER A 109 5.08 0.38 6.79
N GLY A 110 3.83 0.76 6.52
CA GLY A 110 3.52 1.96 5.74
C GLY A 110 4.15 3.25 6.29
N PHE A 111 4.48 3.29 7.59
CA PHE A 111 5.16 4.43 8.22
C PHE A 111 6.63 4.57 7.84
N GLU A 112 7.22 3.56 7.19
CA GLU A 112 8.56 3.62 6.62
C GLU A 112 8.56 4.23 5.21
N GLY A 113 7.37 4.41 4.61
CA GLY A 113 7.21 4.96 3.27
C GLY A 113 7.28 6.48 3.21
N ALA A 114 7.66 7.00 2.05
CA ALA A 114 7.69 8.42 1.74
C ALA A 114 6.93 8.73 0.46
N ASP A 115 6.28 9.90 0.41
CA ASP A 115 5.65 10.39 -0.82
C ASP A 115 6.69 10.90 -1.83
N ALA A 116 6.22 11.32 -3.02
CA ALA A 116 7.08 11.84 -4.08
C ALA A 116 7.90 13.08 -3.68
N ALA A 117 7.51 13.79 -2.61
CA ALA A 117 8.25 14.92 -2.06
C ALA A 117 9.23 14.50 -0.94
N GLY A 118 9.34 13.21 -0.64
CA GLY A 118 10.17 12.67 0.45
C GLY A 118 9.55 12.86 1.83
N THR A 119 8.26 13.18 1.93
CA THR A 119 7.58 13.30 3.23
C THR A 119 7.09 11.92 3.69
N GLY A 120 7.51 11.50 4.89
CA GLY A 120 7.05 10.25 5.48
C GLY A 120 5.56 10.27 5.85
N LEU A 121 4.91 9.10 5.87
CA LEU A 121 3.47 8.98 6.19
C LEU A 121 3.12 9.62 7.55
N GLY A 122 3.92 9.35 8.59
CA GLY A 122 3.69 9.93 9.93
C GLY A 122 3.73 11.46 9.94
N ASP A 123 4.72 12.05 9.27
CA ASP A 123 4.86 13.49 9.12
C ASP A 123 3.71 14.09 8.32
N TRP A 124 3.28 13.41 7.25
CA TRP A 124 2.17 13.84 6.41
C TRP A 124 0.87 13.94 7.20
N LEU A 125 0.59 12.92 8.03
CA LEU A 125 -0.57 12.85 8.91
C LEU A 125 -0.52 13.92 10.01
N ALA A 126 0.63 14.05 10.69
CA ALA A 126 0.81 15.01 11.78
C ALA A 126 0.62 16.46 11.31
N ARG A 127 1.18 16.83 10.15
CA ARG A 127 1.02 18.19 9.57
C ARG A 127 -0.42 18.54 9.23
N ARG A 128 -1.30 17.54 9.08
CA ARG A 128 -2.74 17.72 8.78
C ARG A 128 -3.64 17.54 9.99
N GLY A 129 -3.06 17.27 11.17
CA GLY A 129 -3.80 17.05 12.41
C GLY A 129 -4.67 15.80 12.36
N VAL A 130 -4.22 14.75 11.68
CA VAL A 130 -4.89 13.44 11.69
C VAL A 130 -4.50 12.70 12.97
N ASP A 131 -5.48 12.25 13.75
CA ASP A 131 -5.31 11.51 15.01
C ASP A 131 -5.91 10.09 14.97
N ALA A 132 -6.67 9.76 13.93
CA ALA A 132 -7.28 8.46 13.72
C ALA A 132 -7.19 8.01 12.26
N ILE A 133 -6.71 6.79 12.06
CA ILE A 133 -6.65 6.12 10.77
C ILE A 133 -7.46 4.82 10.78
N ASP A 134 -8.02 4.49 9.63
CA ASP A 134 -8.50 3.14 9.30
C ASP A 134 -7.52 2.52 8.30
N VAL A 135 -7.21 1.24 8.48
CA VAL A 135 -6.25 0.52 7.65
C VAL A 135 -6.97 -0.62 6.94
N VAL A 136 -6.78 -0.70 5.63
CA VAL A 136 -7.27 -1.78 4.76
C VAL A 136 -6.15 -2.14 3.80
N GLY A 137 -6.13 -3.36 3.27
CA GLY A 137 -5.12 -3.74 2.29
C GLY A 137 -4.63 -5.17 2.44
N ILE A 138 -3.37 -5.37 2.06
CA ILE A 138 -2.68 -6.66 2.02
C ILE A 138 -1.24 -6.44 2.56
N ALA A 139 -0.62 -7.39 3.25
CA ALA A 139 -1.22 -8.55 3.90
C ALA A 139 -1.73 -8.17 5.31
N THR A 140 -2.43 -9.08 6.00
CA THR A 140 -3.05 -8.78 7.31
C THR A 140 -2.11 -9.06 8.49
N ASP A 141 -1.19 -9.98 8.30
CA ASP A 141 -0.27 -10.57 9.29
C ASP A 141 1.02 -9.77 9.51
#